data_AF-W5NEZ3-F1
#
_entry.id   AF-W5NEZ3-F1
#
_cell.length_a   1.000
_cell.length_b   1.000
_cell.length_c   1.000
_cell.angle_alpha   90.00
_cell.angle_beta   90.00
_cell.angle_gamma   90.00
#
_symmetry.space_group_name_H-M   'P 1'
#
loop_
_entity.id
_entity.type
_entity.pdbx_description
1 polymer ?
#
loop_
_entity_poly.entity_id
_entity_poly.type
_entity_poly.pdbx_seq_one_letter_code
_entity_poly.pdbx_strand_id
1 'polypeptide(L)'
;MQLVVLVMRVGLDRGFCGHAHLELKHLLLVLLHNLGDWRTQLPELCLTLADLSKHHHTLLWLVQLLPDCRERWRQLRRHLSLAIMSKLLGMQKQPGPLPRHSQLAALCPLLVLMKPAVLQEQLRAQRRLAQLPPLSPDTLDLQAHYLCHSLLALAGIIVGAHNLPSKQWGDLQQLCYLLERYVLAGIREHGHFLYRSVVKDRAARLHVIWLRLLYTNMPPQLQYLNDQEQPEERSSDCKTRPDVEIL
;
A
#
# COMPACT_ATOMS: atom_id res chain seq x y z
N MET A 1 -5.02 -22.96 14.95
CA MET A 1 -5.30 -21.52 14.72
C MET A 1 -5.02 -20.66 15.96
N GLN A 2 -5.58 -20.97 17.13
CA GLN A 2 -5.39 -20.21 18.37
C GLN A 2 -3.91 -19.98 18.76
N LEU A 3 -3.05 -20.98 18.56
CA LEU A 3 -1.63 -20.85 18.85
C LEU A 3 -0.93 -19.80 17.97
N VAL A 4 -1.32 -19.68 16.70
CA VAL A 4 -0.82 -18.61 15.81
C VAL A 4 -1.22 -17.24 16.36
N VAL A 5 -2.49 -17.10 16.76
CA VAL A 5 -3.02 -15.85 17.32
C VAL A 5 -2.30 -15.48 18.61
N LEU A 6 -2.04 -16.46 19.48
CA LEU A 6 -1.29 -16.26 20.72
C LEU A 6 0.14 -15.78 20.44
N VAL A 7 0.86 -16.47 19.56
CA VAL A 7 2.23 -16.09 19.19
C VAL A 7 2.28 -14.68 18.57
N MET A 8 1.30 -14.36 17.72
CA MET A 8 1.16 -13.01 17.14
C MET A 8 0.88 -11.96 18.22
N ARG A 9 0.05 -12.28 19.22
CA ARG A 9 -0.24 -11.40 20.36
C ARG A 9 0.99 -11.20 21.25
N VAL A 10 1.75 -12.26 21.53
CA VAL A 10 3.03 -12.17 22.26
C VAL A 10 4.03 -11.33 21.47
N GLY A 11 4.06 -11.45 20.13
CA GLY A 11 4.89 -10.62 19.25
C GLY A 11 4.52 -9.13 19.22
N LEU A 12 3.38 -8.73 19.81
CA LEU A 12 3.03 -7.32 20.04
C LEU A 12 3.58 -6.76 21.34
N ASP A 13 4.01 -7.62 22.25
CA ASP A 13 4.55 -7.21 23.54
C ASP A 13 5.93 -6.58 23.35
N ARG A 14 6.05 -5.32 23.80
CA ARG A 14 7.28 -4.54 23.69
C ARG A 14 8.43 -5.15 24.50
N GLY A 15 8.14 -5.98 25.50
CA GLY A 15 9.15 -6.74 26.25
C GLY A 15 9.86 -7.82 25.42
N PHE A 16 9.26 -8.25 24.31
CA PHE A 16 9.84 -9.24 23.38
C PHE A 16 10.49 -8.60 22.14
N CYS A 17 10.42 -7.27 21.98
CA CYS A 17 11.05 -6.56 20.87
C CYS A 17 12.58 -6.62 21.00
N GLY A 18 13.23 -7.40 20.14
CA GLY A 18 14.70 -7.51 20.04
C GLY A 18 15.16 -8.95 20.04
N HIS A 19 15.20 -9.58 21.21
CA HIS A 19 15.88 -10.88 21.41
C HIS A 19 15.07 -12.11 21.00
N ALA A 20 13.74 -12.03 20.93
CA ALA A 20 12.88 -13.19 20.63
C ALA A 20 12.24 -13.15 19.24
N HIS A 21 12.57 -12.12 18.44
CA HIS A 21 11.86 -11.86 17.19
C HIS A 21 12.17 -12.89 16.10
N LEU A 22 13.39 -13.41 16.08
CA LEU A 22 13.78 -14.45 15.13
C LEU A 22 13.11 -15.78 15.48
N GLU A 23 13.08 -16.12 16.76
CA GLU A 23 12.48 -17.33 17.34
C GLU A 23 10.96 -17.31 17.12
N LEU A 24 10.31 -16.17 17.36
CA LEU A 24 8.87 -15.99 17.07
C LEU A 24 8.58 -16.18 15.58
N LYS A 25 9.42 -15.65 14.68
CA LYS A 25 9.27 -15.86 13.23
C LYS A 25 9.42 -17.34 12.86
N HIS A 26 10.39 -18.05 13.43
CA HIS A 26 10.55 -19.49 13.22
C HIS A 26 9.37 -20.29 13.77
N LEU A 27 8.88 -19.95 14.95
CA LEU A 27 7.72 -20.61 15.53
C LEU A 27 6.47 -20.39 14.67
N LEU A 28 6.22 -19.15 14.24
CA LEU A 28 5.15 -18.85 13.28
C LEU A 28 5.33 -19.71 12.04
N LEU A 29 6.55 -19.79 11.48
CA LEU A 29 6.86 -20.59 10.29
C LEU A 29 6.36 -22.03 10.41
N VAL A 30 6.64 -22.68 11.54
CA VAL A 30 6.19 -24.04 11.83
C VAL A 30 4.68 -24.11 11.98
N LEU A 31 4.08 -23.23 12.79
CA LEU A 31 2.66 -23.26 13.10
C LEU A 31 1.77 -23.07 11.87
N LEU A 32 2.12 -22.12 11.01
CA LEU A 32 1.35 -21.81 9.81
C LEU A 32 1.59 -22.80 8.67
N HIS A 33 2.75 -23.49 8.66
CA HIS A 33 2.95 -24.62 7.76
C HIS A 33 2.01 -25.79 8.07
N ASN A 34 1.77 -26.03 9.36
CA ASN A 34 0.93 -27.12 9.85
C ASN A 34 -0.59 -26.82 9.81
N LEU A 35 -1.00 -25.67 9.27
CA LEU A 35 -2.42 -25.44 8.97
C LEU A 35 -2.83 -26.22 7.72
N GLY A 36 -3.73 -27.19 7.92
CA GLY A 36 -4.28 -28.04 6.86
C GLY A 36 -5.17 -27.25 5.89
N ASP A 37 -6.39 -26.92 6.31
CA ASP A 37 -7.41 -26.29 5.46
C ASP A 37 -7.17 -24.79 5.25
N TRP A 38 -6.06 -24.46 4.59
CA TRP A 38 -5.60 -23.08 4.42
C TRP A 38 -6.66 -22.16 3.79
N ARG A 39 -7.41 -22.65 2.79
CA ARG A 39 -8.43 -21.83 2.09
C ARG A 39 -9.59 -21.43 3.00
N THR A 40 -9.99 -22.31 3.93
CA THR A 40 -11.10 -22.05 4.85
C THR A 40 -10.64 -21.29 6.09
N GLN A 41 -9.43 -21.56 6.58
CA GLN A 41 -8.88 -20.94 7.79
C GLN A 41 -8.30 -19.54 7.56
N LEU A 42 -7.84 -19.22 6.34
CA LEU A 42 -7.21 -17.94 6.03
C LEU A 42 -8.12 -16.73 6.32
N PRO A 43 -9.39 -16.68 5.88
CA PRO A 43 -10.29 -15.55 6.17
C PRO A 43 -10.49 -15.32 7.66
N GLU A 44 -10.81 -16.39 8.39
CA GLU A 44 -11.05 -16.34 9.83
C GLU A 44 -9.79 -15.88 10.57
N LEU A 45 -8.61 -16.33 10.12
CA LEU A 45 -7.33 -15.91 10.67
C LEU A 45 -7.07 -14.43 10.41
N CYS A 46 -7.32 -13.94 9.19
CA CYS A 46 -7.17 -12.53 8.87
C CYS A 46 -8.08 -11.65 9.73
N LEU A 47 -9.34 -12.05 9.94
CA LEU A 47 -10.28 -11.32 10.80
C LEU A 47 -9.80 -11.31 12.25
N THR A 48 -9.46 -12.48 12.80
CA THR A 48 -9.00 -12.62 14.18
C THR A 48 -7.73 -11.80 14.44
N LEU A 49 -6.79 -11.81 13.50
CA LEU A 49 -5.54 -11.03 13.60
C LEU A 49 -5.79 -9.53 13.44
N ALA A 50 -6.70 -9.12 12.53
CA ALA A 50 -7.09 -7.72 12.37
C ALA A 50 -7.78 -7.16 13.62
N ASP A 51 -8.38 -8.02 14.44
CA ASP A 51 -9.04 -7.67 15.71
C ASP A 51 -8.14 -7.66 16.94
N LEU A 52 -6.87 -8.04 16.80
CA LEU A 52 -5.90 -7.98 17.91
C LEU A 52 -5.61 -6.55 18.38
N SER A 53 -5.83 -5.53 17.54
CA SER A 53 -5.63 -4.13 17.91
C SER A 53 -6.58 -3.20 17.14
N LYS A 54 -6.79 -2.01 17.70
CA LYS A 54 -7.46 -0.89 17.03
C LYS A 54 -6.44 0.10 16.42
N HIS A 55 -5.17 -0.01 16.78
CA HIS A 55 -4.14 0.94 16.36
C HIS A 55 -3.44 0.48 15.07
N HIS A 56 -3.45 1.35 14.05
CA HIS A 56 -2.89 1.07 12.73
C HIS A 56 -1.41 0.66 12.76
N HIS A 57 -0.58 1.23 13.64
CA HIS A 57 0.84 0.89 13.74
C HIS A 57 1.06 -0.51 14.31
N THR A 58 0.26 -0.93 15.30
CA THR A 58 0.28 -2.29 15.84
C THR A 58 -0.16 -3.30 14.79
N LEU A 59 -1.23 -2.98 14.05
CA LEU A 59 -1.73 -3.84 12.97
C LEU A 59 -0.73 -3.95 11.83
N LEU A 60 -0.07 -2.85 11.43
CA LEU A 60 1.00 -2.89 10.45
C LEU A 60 2.19 -3.75 10.94
N TRP A 61 2.56 -3.61 12.22
CA TRP A 61 3.61 -4.44 12.82
C TRP A 61 3.29 -5.93 12.75
N LEU A 62 2.04 -6.35 13.01
CA LEU A 62 1.61 -7.74 12.82
C LEU A 62 1.90 -8.25 11.40
N VAL A 63 1.59 -7.45 10.38
CA VAL A 63 1.85 -7.84 8.99
C VAL A 63 3.35 -7.90 8.69
N GLN A 64 4.17 -7.06 9.32
CA GLN A 64 5.62 -7.04 9.17
C GLN A 64 6.33 -8.16 9.95
N LEU A 65 5.71 -8.65 11.02
CA LEU A 65 6.18 -9.82 11.78
C LEU A 65 6.07 -11.10 10.93
N LEU A 66 5.07 -11.18 10.04
CA LEU A 66 4.89 -12.31 9.14
C LEU A 66 6.03 -12.40 8.10
N PRO A 67 6.66 -13.58 7.93
CA PRO A 67 7.61 -13.86 6.84
C PRO A 67 7.03 -13.63 5.44
N ASP A 68 7.86 -13.46 4.42
CA ASP A 68 7.50 -13.47 2.97
C ASP A 68 8.14 -14.62 2.18
N CYS A 69 8.87 -15.52 2.84
CA CYS A 69 9.68 -16.54 2.16
C CYS A 69 8.88 -17.60 1.39
N ARG A 70 7.60 -17.86 1.71
CA ARG A 70 6.74 -18.79 0.93
C ARG A 70 5.40 -18.17 0.51
N GLU A 71 4.78 -18.75 -0.52
CA GLU A 71 3.55 -18.18 -1.12
C GLU A 71 2.37 -18.11 -0.15
N ARG A 72 2.17 -19.12 0.72
CA ARG A 72 1.12 -19.07 1.76
C ARG A 72 1.29 -17.84 2.67
N TRP A 73 2.53 -17.47 2.98
CA TRP A 73 2.83 -16.30 3.81
C TRP A 73 2.52 -14.99 3.11
N ARG A 74 2.97 -14.87 1.86
CA ARG A 74 2.62 -13.71 1.03
C ARG A 74 1.11 -13.62 0.85
N GLN A 75 0.41 -14.74 0.71
CA GLN A 75 -1.04 -14.77 0.69
C GLN A 75 -1.64 -14.25 2.00
N LEU A 76 -1.17 -14.71 3.16
CA LEU A 76 -1.62 -14.23 4.47
C LEU A 76 -1.39 -12.73 4.63
N ARG A 77 -0.17 -12.25 4.33
CA ARG A 77 0.18 -10.83 4.44
C ARG A 77 -0.71 -9.96 3.58
N ARG A 78 -0.98 -10.35 2.33
CA ARG A 78 -1.87 -9.59 1.43
C ARG A 78 -3.32 -9.56 1.91
N HIS A 79 -3.88 -10.71 2.32
CA HIS A 79 -5.26 -10.77 2.82
C HIS A 79 -5.42 -10.03 4.14
N LEU A 80 -4.47 -10.19 5.07
CA LEU A 80 -4.48 -9.48 6.34
C LEU A 80 -4.32 -7.97 6.12
N SER A 81 -3.44 -7.54 5.21
CA SER A 81 -3.34 -6.13 4.83
C SER A 81 -4.65 -5.58 4.30
N LEU A 82 -5.33 -6.29 3.39
CA LEU A 82 -6.64 -5.87 2.88
C LEU A 82 -7.67 -5.76 4.01
N ALA A 83 -7.76 -6.76 4.88
CA ALA A 83 -8.70 -6.75 6.01
C ALA A 83 -8.42 -5.59 6.97
N ILE A 84 -7.14 -5.36 7.31
CA ILE A 84 -6.74 -4.22 8.14
C ILE A 84 -7.09 -2.89 7.46
N MET A 85 -6.78 -2.72 6.17
CA MET A 85 -7.10 -1.49 5.44
C MET A 85 -8.59 -1.24 5.40
N SER A 86 -9.40 -2.24 5.05
CA SER A 86 -10.86 -2.14 5.04
C SER A 86 -11.42 -1.79 6.42
N LYS A 87 -10.89 -2.40 7.49
CA LYS A 87 -11.25 -2.08 8.87
C LYS A 87 -10.91 -0.63 9.24
N LEU A 88 -9.66 -0.20 9.00
CA LEU A 88 -9.19 1.14 9.36
C LEU A 88 -9.94 2.25 8.59
N LEU A 89 -10.34 1.97 7.36
CA LEU A 89 -11.10 2.88 6.50
C LEU A 89 -12.62 2.82 6.73
N GLY A 90 -13.10 2.01 7.69
CA GLY A 90 -14.51 1.94 8.05
C GLY A 90 -15.39 1.25 7.01
N MET A 91 -14.85 0.34 6.20
CA MET A 91 -15.63 -0.46 5.27
C MET A 91 -16.43 -1.51 6.04
N GLN A 92 -17.76 -1.42 5.94
CA GLN A 92 -18.71 -2.33 6.60
C GLN A 92 -18.53 -3.80 6.17
N LYS A 93 -18.13 -4.02 4.92
CA LYS A 93 -17.89 -5.36 4.36
C LYS A 93 -16.40 -5.60 4.24
N GLN A 94 -15.88 -6.50 5.07
CA GLN A 94 -14.53 -6.98 4.93
C GLN A 94 -14.41 -7.76 3.61
N PRO A 95 -13.38 -7.49 2.79
CA PRO A 95 -13.10 -8.32 1.64
C PRO A 95 -12.91 -9.76 2.13
N GLY A 96 -13.74 -10.69 1.64
CA GLY A 96 -13.59 -12.12 1.94
C GLY A 96 -12.25 -12.68 1.43
N PRO A 97 -12.05 -14.01 1.38
CA PRO A 97 -10.91 -14.57 0.66
C PRO A 97 -11.00 -14.16 -0.82
N LEU A 98 -10.22 -13.16 -1.23
CA LEU A 98 -10.14 -12.78 -2.63
C LEU A 98 -9.04 -13.58 -3.33
N PRO A 99 -9.34 -14.16 -4.50
CA PRO A 99 -8.31 -14.65 -5.39
C PRO A 99 -7.26 -13.58 -5.63
N ARG A 100 -5.99 -13.99 -5.80
CA ARG A 100 -4.86 -13.05 -6.04
C ARG A 100 -5.16 -12.04 -7.16
N HIS A 101 -5.88 -12.46 -8.21
CA HIS A 101 -6.22 -11.61 -9.34
C HIS A 101 -7.25 -10.52 -9.06
N SER A 102 -7.99 -10.60 -7.96
CA SER A 102 -9.01 -9.62 -7.59
C SER A 102 -8.55 -8.68 -6.46
N GLN A 103 -7.36 -8.92 -5.89
CA GLN A 103 -6.86 -8.15 -4.75
C GLN A 103 -6.52 -6.70 -5.11
N LEU A 104 -6.00 -6.45 -6.32
CA LEU A 104 -5.68 -5.10 -6.77
C LEU A 104 -6.94 -4.29 -7.05
N ALA A 105 -7.92 -4.88 -7.75
CA ALA A 105 -9.24 -4.29 -7.93
C ALA A 105 -9.88 -3.90 -6.59
N ALA A 106 -9.75 -4.75 -5.56
CA ALA A 106 -10.25 -4.45 -4.22
C ALA A 106 -9.46 -3.33 -3.49
N LEU A 107 -8.19 -3.11 -3.85
CA LEU A 107 -7.36 -2.04 -3.32
C LEU A 107 -7.70 -0.67 -3.93
N CYS A 108 -8.13 -0.62 -5.19
CA CYS A 108 -8.49 0.63 -5.88
C CYS A 108 -9.45 1.54 -5.08
N PRO A 109 -10.62 1.08 -4.60
CA PRO A 109 -11.53 1.94 -3.83
C PRO A 109 -10.94 2.35 -2.47
N LEU A 110 -10.10 1.50 -1.86
CA LEU A 110 -9.44 1.83 -0.59
C LEU A 110 -8.42 2.96 -0.76
N LEU A 111 -7.71 2.99 -1.89
CA LEU A 111 -6.67 3.98 -2.16
C LEU A 111 -7.25 5.40 -2.27
N VAL A 112 -8.45 5.55 -2.83
CA VAL A 112 -9.18 6.84 -2.89
C VAL A 112 -9.42 7.40 -1.49
N LEU A 113 -9.72 6.54 -0.51
CA LEU A 113 -9.99 6.93 0.88
C LEU A 113 -8.72 7.27 1.66
N MET A 114 -7.53 6.93 1.16
CA MET A 114 -6.25 7.21 1.83
C MET A 114 -5.83 8.69 1.77
N LYS A 115 -6.58 9.53 1.04
CA LYS A 115 -6.34 10.98 0.97
C LYS A 115 -6.34 11.58 2.38
N PRO A 116 -5.27 12.28 2.83
CA PRO A 116 -5.18 12.77 4.20
C PRO A 116 -6.37 13.62 4.67
N ALA A 117 -6.94 14.45 3.79
CA ALA A 117 -8.14 15.24 4.12
C ALA A 117 -9.37 14.36 4.43
N VAL A 118 -9.56 13.26 3.69
CA VAL A 118 -10.64 12.30 3.95
C VAL A 118 -10.40 11.58 5.27
N LEU A 119 -9.16 11.17 5.53
CA LEU A 119 -8.78 10.53 6.80
C LEU A 119 -8.99 11.46 8.00
N GLN A 120 -8.73 12.76 7.87
CA GLN A 120 -9.02 13.73 8.93
C GLN A 120 -10.51 13.79 9.26
N GLU A 121 -11.37 13.87 8.25
CA GLU A 121 -12.83 13.83 8.43
C GLU A 121 -13.27 12.54 9.13
N GLN A 122 -12.74 11.40 8.70
CA GLN A 122 -13.03 10.11 9.35
C GLN A 122 -12.57 10.07 10.80
N LEU A 123 -11.35 10.53 11.10
CA LEU A 123 -10.83 10.58 12.47
C LEU A 123 -11.66 11.52 13.35
N ARG A 124 -12.08 12.68 12.82
CA ARG A 124 -13.01 13.59 13.52
C ARG A 124 -14.33 12.88 13.83
N ALA A 125 -14.92 12.21 12.84
CA ALA A 125 -16.18 11.48 13.01
C ALA A 125 -16.07 10.35 14.05
N GLN A 126 -15.01 9.55 13.98
CA GLN A 126 -14.74 8.47 14.94
C GLN A 126 -14.58 8.99 16.37
N ARG A 127 -13.86 10.10 16.56
CA ARG A 127 -13.69 10.73 17.88
C ARG A 127 -15.00 11.28 18.43
N ARG A 128 -15.84 11.89 17.58
CA ARG A 128 -17.20 12.35 17.97
C ARG A 128 -18.05 11.17 18.44
N LEU A 129 -18.03 10.06 17.70
CA LEU A 129 -18.78 8.84 18.05
C LEU A 129 -18.26 8.24 19.37
N ALA A 130 -16.96 8.28 19.61
CA ALA A 130 -16.32 7.84 20.85
C ALA A 130 -16.36 8.86 22.00
N GLN A 131 -17.02 10.02 21.82
CA GLN A 131 -17.10 11.11 22.80
C GLN A 131 -15.73 11.59 23.30
N LEU A 132 -14.71 11.51 22.45
CA LEU A 132 -13.35 11.97 22.76
C LEU A 132 -13.23 13.48 22.50
N PRO A 133 -12.41 14.20 23.29
CA PRO A 133 -12.18 15.63 23.08
C PRO A 133 -11.61 15.90 21.69
N PRO A 134 -11.92 17.07 21.09
CA PRO A 134 -11.37 17.47 19.81
C PRO A 134 -9.85 17.60 19.90
N LEU A 135 -9.17 17.21 18.83
CA LEU A 135 -7.74 17.44 18.68
C LEU A 135 -7.50 18.83 18.08
N SER A 136 -6.33 19.39 18.38
CA SER A 136 -5.85 20.55 17.61
C SER A 136 -5.74 20.18 16.12
N PRO A 137 -5.90 21.16 15.21
CA PRO A 137 -5.82 20.90 13.77
C PRO A 137 -4.50 20.21 13.39
N ASP A 138 -3.38 20.63 13.97
CA ASP A 138 -2.06 20.05 13.70
C ASP A 138 -1.93 18.61 14.18
N THR A 139 -2.47 18.28 15.37
CA THR A 139 -2.41 16.91 15.89
C THR A 139 -3.30 15.97 15.07
N LEU A 140 -4.44 16.46 14.61
CA LEU A 140 -5.32 15.69 13.74
C LEU A 140 -4.68 15.48 12.35
N ASP A 141 -4.05 16.51 11.79
CA ASP A 141 -3.32 16.41 10.53
C ASP A 141 -2.17 15.40 10.64
N LEU A 142 -1.42 15.45 11.73
CA LEU A 142 -0.37 14.49 12.05
C LEU A 142 -0.91 13.05 12.09
N GLN A 143 -2.00 12.80 12.82
CA GLN A 143 -2.60 11.46 12.92
C GLN A 143 -3.10 10.94 11.56
N ALA A 144 -3.72 11.79 10.75
CA ALA A 144 -4.17 11.41 9.41
C ALA A 144 -3.00 11.02 8.51
N HIS A 145 -1.89 11.74 8.57
CA HIS A 145 -0.68 11.42 7.79
C HIS A 145 -0.01 10.12 8.29
N TYR A 146 0.04 9.86 9.60
CA TYR A 146 0.56 8.58 10.12
C TYR A 146 -0.33 7.37 9.74
N LEU A 147 -1.66 7.57 9.74
CA LEU A 147 -2.59 6.57 9.24
C LEU A 147 -2.36 6.33 7.74
N CYS A 148 -2.27 7.39 6.93
CA CYS A 148 -1.94 7.31 5.50
C CYS A 148 -0.62 6.56 5.26
N HIS A 149 0.44 6.87 6.01
CA HIS A 149 1.72 6.18 5.95
C HIS A 149 1.57 4.66 6.18
N SER A 150 0.75 4.28 7.17
CA SER A 150 0.51 2.88 7.49
C SER A 150 -0.30 2.17 6.40
N LEU A 151 -1.32 2.84 5.86
CA LEU A 151 -2.12 2.33 4.75
C LEU A 151 -1.28 2.16 3.47
N LEU A 152 -0.36 3.10 3.18
CA LEU A 152 0.61 2.96 2.08
C LEU A 152 1.53 1.76 2.29
N ALA A 153 1.99 1.52 3.51
CA ALA A 153 2.78 0.33 3.83
C ALA A 153 2.01 -0.96 3.54
N LEU A 154 0.74 -1.03 3.95
CA LEU A 154 -0.14 -2.17 3.70
C LEU A 154 -0.43 -2.35 2.20
N ALA A 155 -0.69 -1.26 1.47
CA ALA A 155 -0.88 -1.27 0.02
C ALA A 155 0.34 -1.84 -0.71
N GLY A 156 1.55 -1.44 -0.31
CA GLY A 156 2.79 -2.01 -0.83
C GLY A 156 2.91 -3.52 -0.60
N ILE A 157 2.45 -4.01 0.54
CA ILE A 157 2.42 -5.45 0.86
C ILE A 157 1.38 -6.18 -0.01
N ILE A 158 0.23 -5.56 -0.29
CA ILE A 158 -0.84 -6.14 -1.14
C ILE A 158 -0.35 -6.35 -2.57
N VAL A 159 0.24 -5.31 -3.17
CA VAL A 159 0.79 -5.39 -4.53
C VAL A 159 2.00 -6.34 -4.56
N GLY A 160 2.87 -6.24 -3.55
CA GLY A 160 4.10 -7.01 -3.45
C GLY A 160 5.13 -6.62 -4.51
N ALA A 161 6.29 -7.30 -4.50
CA ALA A 161 7.39 -7.06 -5.44
C ALA A 161 7.59 -8.21 -6.45
N HIS A 162 6.65 -9.15 -6.54
CA HIS A 162 6.81 -10.38 -7.32
C HIS A 162 5.87 -10.39 -8.52
N ASN A 163 6.29 -11.07 -9.60
CA ASN A 163 5.60 -11.22 -10.89
C ASN A 163 4.07 -11.18 -10.76
N LEU A 164 3.49 -10.11 -11.32
CA LEU A 164 2.05 -9.92 -11.41
C LEU A 164 1.53 -10.57 -12.70
N PRO A 165 0.47 -11.39 -12.62
CA PRO A 165 -0.13 -11.96 -13.83
C PRO A 165 -0.73 -10.85 -14.69
N SER A 166 -0.69 -11.00 -16.02
CA SER A 166 -1.14 -9.99 -16.98
C SER A 166 -2.57 -9.50 -16.77
N LYS A 167 -3.45 -10.37 -16.25
CA LYS A 167 -4.84 -10.01 -15.88
C LYS A 167 -4.95 -8.88 -14.85
N GLN A 168 -3.90 -8.62 -14.07
CA GLN A 168 -3.87 -7.60 -13.01
C GLN A 168 -3.24 -6.27 -13.46
N TRP A 169 -2.71 -6.18 -14.68
CA TRP A 169 -1.97 -4.99 -15.10
C TRP A 169 -2.87 -3.76 -15.23
N GLY A 170 -4.11 -3.93 -15.72
CA GLY A 170 -5.09 -2.84 -15.76
C GLY A 170 -5.39 -2.30 -14.36
N ASP A 171 -5.56 -3.17 -13.37
CA ASP A 171 -5.75 -2.76 -11.98
C ASP A 171 -4.49 -2.05 -11.43
N LEU A 172 -3.29 -2.51 -11.79
CA LEU A 172 -2.04 -1.88 -11.34
C LEU A 172 -1.84 -0.48 -11.98
N GLN A 173 -2.17 -0.31 -13.25
CA GLN A 173 -2.21 1.00 -13.92
C GLN A 173 -3.19 1.93 -13.21
N GLN A 174 -4.39 1.43 -12.91
CA GLN A 174 -5.39 2.19 -12.14
C GLN A 174 -4.85 2.58 -10.76
N LEU A 175 -4.16 1.68 -10.05
CA LEU A 175 -3.55 1.98 -8.75
C LEU A 175 -2.48 3.08 -8.85
N CYS A 176 -1.63 3.08 -9.88
CA CYS A 176 -0.66 4.15 -10.13
C CYS A 176 -1.34 5.51 -10.28
N TYR A 177 -2.39 5.57 -11.12
CA TYR A 177 -3.18 6.79 -11.33
C TYR A 177 -3.85 7.28 -10.04
N LEU A 178 -4.47 6.37 -9.29
CA LEU A 178 -5.14 6.72 -8.03
C LEU A 178 -4.13 7.22 -6.98
N LEU A 179 -2.94 6.62 -6.91
CA LEU A 179 -1.90 7.02 -5.97
C LEU A 179 -1.40 8.43 -6.25
N GLU A 180 -1.20 8.74 -7.52
CA GLU A 180 -0.81 10.08 -7.97
C GLU A 180 -1.91 11.11 -7.66
N ARG A 181 -3.15 10.82 -8.07
CA ARG A 181 -4.28 11.74 -7.96
C ARG A 181 -4.73 12.01 -6.53
N TYR A 182 -4.80 10.99 -5.67
CA TYR A 182 -5.44 11.12 -4.35
C TYR A 182 -4.46 11.24 -3.19
N VAL A 183 -3.24 10.74 -3.33
CA VAL A 183 -2.23 10.79 -2.26
C VAL A 183 -1.14 11.80 -2.61
N LEU A 184 -0.40 11.62 -3.70
CA LEU A 184 0.74 12.48 -4.05
C LEU A 184 0.32 13.93 -4.29
N ALA A 185 -0.67 14.17 -5.16
CA ALA A 185 -1.16 15.51 -5.46
C ALA A 185 -1.86 16.19 -4.25
N GLY A 186 -2.31 15.40 -3.28
CA GLY A 186 -3.02 15.88 -2.10
C GLY A 186 -2.11 16.37 -0.97
N ILE A 187 -0.82 16.00 -0.97
CA ILE A 187 0.11 16.31 0.13
C ILE A 187 0.95 17.55 -0.22
N ARG A 188 0.70 18.64 0.53
CA ARG A 188 1.49 19.88 0.45
C ARG A 188 2.62 19.87 1.49
N GLU A 189 3.86 19.84 1.00
CA GLU A 189 5.07 19.84 1.83
C GLU A 189 5.36 21.23 2.39
N HIS A 190 5.77 21.28 3.66
CA HIS A 190 6.17 22.49 4.36
C HIS A 190 7.27 22.13 5.36
N GLY A 191 8.26 23.03 5.57
CA GLY A 191 9.43 22.76 6.42
C GLY A 191 9.09 22.42 7.87
N HIS A 192 7.96 22.90 8.40
CA HIS A 192 7.51 22.59 9.76
C HIS A 192 6.78 21.25 9.90
N PHE A 193 6.42 20.59 8.79
CA PHE A 193 5.59 19.38 8.78
C PHE A 193 6.30 18.22 8.07
N LEU A 194 7.45 17.82 8.60
CA LEU A 194 8.30 16.74 8.04
C LEU A 194 7.54 15.42 7.82
N TYR A 195 6.55 15.12 8.66
CA TYR A 195 5.72 13.92 8.51
C TYR A 195 4.97 13.88 7.16
N ARG A 196 4.60 15.03 6.58
CA ARG A 196 3.96 15.10 5.27
C ARG A 196 4.91 14.65 4.17
N SER A 197 6.16 15.11 4.23
CA SER A 197 7.21 14.68 3.29
C SER A 197 7.49 13.18 3.41
N VAL A 198 7.53 12.62 4.62
CA VAL A 198 7.69 11.16 4.81
C VAL A 198 6.58 10.35 4.12
N VAL A 199 5.32 10.81 4.21
CA VAL A 199 4.19 10.16 3.52
C VAL A 199 4.34 10.28 2.01
N LYS A 200 4.66 11.48 1.52
CA LYS A 200 4.80 11.76 0.08
C LYS A 200 5.93 10.94 -0.54
N ASP A 201 7.09 10.90 0.11
CA ASP A 201 8.25 10.11 -0.29
C ASP A 201 7.94 8.60 -0.31
N ARG A 202 7.20 8.08 0.69
CA ARG A 202 6.73 6.69 0.66
C ARG A 202 5.79 6.41 -0.51
N ALA A 203 4.84 7.31 -0.78
CA ALA A 203 3.92 7.19 -1.91
C ALA A 203 4.68 7.24 -3.24
N ALA A 204 5.68 8.13 -3.38
CA ALA A 204 6.50 8.24 -4.57
C ALA A 204 7.31 6.95 -4.82
N ARG A 205 7.92 6.38 -3.79
CA ARG A 205 8.61 5.08 -3.89
C ARG A 205 7.67 3.96 -4.34
N LEU A 206 6.46 3.89 -3.78
CA LEU A 206 5.48 2.89 -4.19
C LEU A 206 5.10 3.07 -5.66
N HIS A 207 4.86 4.31 -6.09
CA HIS A 207 4.56 4.62 -7.47
C HIS A 207 5.68 4.16 -8.42
N VAL A 208 6.95 4.46 -8.10
CA VAL A 208 8.11 4.01 -8.89
C VAL A 208 8.21 2.48 -8.93
N ILE A 209 7.99 1.79 -7.80
CA ILE A 209 8.00 0.32 -7.76
C ILE A 209 6.89 -0.26 -8.63
N TRP A 210 5.67 0.30 -8.56
CA TRP A 210 4.53 -0.18 -9.33
C TRP A 210 4.68 0.09 -10.82
N LEU A 211 5.19 1.26 -11.20
CA LEU A 211 5.58 1.54 -12.59
C LEU A 211 6.64 0.56 -13.08
N ARG A 212 7.69 0.30 -12.29
CA ARG A 212 8.71 -0.70 -12.64
C ARG A 212 8.08 -2.08 -12.85
N LEU A 213 7.15 -2.50 -12.00
CA LEU A 213 6.44 -3.77 -12.17
C LEU A 213 5.64 -3.81 -13.48
N LEU A 214 5.04 -2.70 -13.92
CA LEU A 214 4.42 -2.62 -15.23
C LEU A 214 5.49 -2.76 -16.33
N TYR A 215 6.50 -1.90 -16.36
CA TYR A 215 7.48 -1.86 -17.44
C TYR A 215 8.32 -3.13 -17.57
N THR A 216 8.79 -3.72 -16.47
CA THR A 216 9.61 -4.95 -16.50
C THR A 216 8.83 -6.18 -16.97
N ASN A 217 7.51 -6.16 -16.89
CA ASN A 217 6.67 -7.28 -17.32
C ASN A 217 6.01 -7.06 -18.69
N MET A 218 6.16 -5.86 -19.30
CA MET A 218 5.65 -5.58 -20.64
C MET A 218 6.40 -6.37 -21.72
N PRO A 219 5.72 -6.88 -22.76
CA PRO A 219 6.39 -7.43 -23.93
C PRO A 219 7.25 -6.35 -24.60
N PRO A 220 8.46 -6.68 -25.11
CA PRO A 220 9.36 -5.69 -25.72
C PRO A 220 8.70 -4.92 -26.88
N GLN A 221 7.75 -5.52 -27.60
CA GLN A 221 7.01 -4.91 -28.71
C GLN A 221 6.17 -3.68 -28.31
N LEU A 222 5.71 -3.60 -27.05
CA LEU A 222 4.92 -2.47 -26.54
C LEU A 222 5.79 -1.41 -25.83
N GLN A 223 7.06 -1.69 -25.51
CA GLN A 223 7.98 -0.69 -24.99
C GLN A 223 8.40 0.30 -26.09
N TYR A 224 8.64 -0.19 -27.31
CA TYR A 224 9.00 0.65 -28.46
C TYR A 224 7.93 1.66 -28.88
N LEU A 225 6.65 1.39 -28.64
CA LEU A 225 5.56 2.31 -29.01
C LEU A 225 5.46 3.51 -28.06
N ASN A 226 5.81 3.34 -26.78
CA ASN A 226 5.81 4.46 -25.82
C ASN A 226 7.04 5.37 -25.97
N ASP A 227 8.17 4.83 -26.48
CA ASP A 227 9.36 5.63 -26.76
C ASP A 227 9.17 6.51 -28.02
N GLN A 228 8.22 6.19 -28.91
CA GLN A 228 7.88 7.01 -30.08
C GLN A 228 6.90 8.16 -29.80
N GLU A 229 6.34 8.26 -28.59
CA GLU A 229 5.49 9.39 -28.17
C GLU A 229 6.25 10.47 -27.37
N GLN A 230 7.59 10.46 -27.39
CA GLN A 230 8.39 11.62 -26.99
C GLN A 230 8.52 12.56 -28.21
N PRO A 231 8.11 13.85 -28.15
CA PRO A 231 8.29 14.75 -29.27
C PRO A 231 9.78 15.00 -29.48
N GLU A 232 10.29 14.60 -30.64
CA GLU A 232 11.54 15.16 -31.16
C GLU A 232 11.37 16.69 -31.23
N GLU A 233 12.09 17.42 -30.39
CA GLU A 233 12.33 18.85 -30.60
C GLU A 233 12.94 19.02 -31.99
N ARG A 234 12.09 19.37 -32.96
CA ARG A 234 12.50 19.83 -34.27
C ARG A 234 13.29 21.12 -34.09
N SER A 235 14.61 21.00 -34.16
CA SER A 235 15.49 22.09 -34.59
C SER A 235 14.96 22.62 -35.92
N SER A 236 14.36 23.80 -35.89
CA SER A 236 13.86 24.52 -37.05
C SER A 236 15.04 24.98 -37.91
N ASP A 237 15.29 24.25 -38.99
CA ASP A 237 16.13 24.67 -40.10
C ASP A 237 15.36 25.73 -40.92
N CYS A 238 15.78 26.99 -40.81
CA CYS A 238 15.19 28.12 -41.52
C CYS A 238 15.82 28.20 -42.92
N LYS A 239 15.14 27.64 -43.92
CA LYS A 239 15.49 27.82 -45.34
C LYS A 239 14.89 29.11 -45.88
N THR A 240 15.76 30.01 -46.37
CA THR A 240 15.48 30.80 -47.58
C THR A 240 16.79 31.23 -48.25
N ARG A 241 17.12 30.56 -49.37
CA ARG A 241 17.93 31.05 -50.49
C ARG A 241 17.02 31.88 -51.42
N PRO A 242 17.50 32.74 -52.36
CA PRO A 242 18.69 32.51 -53.19
C PRO A 242 19.58 33.73 -53.50
N ASP A 243 20.66 33.44 -54.21
CA ASP A 243 21.67 34.33 -54.79
C ASP A 243 21.10 35.41 -55.73
N VAL A 244 21.66 36.62 -55.66
CA VAL A 244 21.80 37.54 -56.80
C VAL A 244 23.13 38.29 -56.65
N GLU A 245 24.11 37.94 -57.49
CA GLU A 245 25.24 38.81 -57.85
C GLU A 245 24.73 40.03 -58.64
N ILE A 246 25.39 41.18 -58.50
CA ILE A 246 25.97 42.01 -59.59
C ILE A 246 26.34 43.40 -59.03
N LEU A 247 27.64 43.72 -59.18
CA LEU A 247 28.36 45.01 -59.16
C LEU A 247 28.42 45.82 -57.85
#